data_AF-A0A8T9BYU0-F1
#
_entry.id   AF-A0A8T9BYU0-F1
#
_cell.length_a   1.000
_cell.length_b   1.000
_cell.length_c   1.000
_cell.angle_alpha   90.00
_cell.angle_beta   90.00
_cell.angle_gamma   90.00
#
_symmetry.space_group_name_H-M   'P 1'
#
loop_
_entity.id
_entity.type
_entity.pdbx_description
1 polymer ?
#
loop_
_entity_poly.entity_id
_entity_poly.type
_entity_poly.pdbx_seq_one_letter_code
_entity_poly.pdbx_strand_id
1 'polypeptide(L)'
;YFGRAKELPGVKEMFQAATPKAKEEKPLDARADLRKQVDASYYGYNLDEEDGTLLAYELQKEKEAFDNLMAGKDGQTPKGWEPLPGDAGDGESWKLPTADEVQEELVERRRRRLLDKLG
;
A
#
# COMPACT_ATOMS: atom_id res chain seq x y z
N TYR A 1 -16.88 -29.52 -43.32
CA TYR A 1 -17.30 -30.84 -42.78
C TYR A 1 -16.43 -31.31 -41.58
N PHE A 2 -15.82 -30.41 -40.79
CA PHE A 2 -14.87 -30.77 -39.70
C PHE A 2 -15.50 -30.81 -38.29
N GLY A 3 -16.79 -30.46 -38.14
CA GLY A 3 -17.44 -30.31 -36.83
C GLY A 3 -17.96 -31.60 -36.18
N ARG A 4 -18.14 -32.68 -36.96
CA ARG A 4 -18.70 -33.95 -36.45
C ARG A 4 -17.74 -34.71 -35.53
N ALA A 5 -16.44 -34.44 -35.61
CA ALA A 5 -15.43 -35.13 -34.80
C ALA A 5 -15.61 -34.90 -33.28
N LYS A 6 -16.23 -33.78 -32.89
CA LYS A 6 -16.52 -33.46 -31.48
C LYS A 6 -17.72 -34.27 -30.92
N GLU A 7 -18.57 -34.82 -31.78
CA GLU A 7 -19.78 -35.56 -31.37
C GLU A 7 -19.60 -37.08 -31.40
N LEU A 8 -18.38 -37.56 -31.68
CA LEU A 8 -18.11 -38.99 -31.67
C LEU A 8 -18.26 -39.57 -30.25
N PRO A 9 -18.82 -40.79 -30.13
CA PRO A 9 -18.85 -41.53 -28.87
C PRO A 9 -17.44 -41.61 -28.27
N GLY A 10 -17.29 -41.34 -26.96
CA GLY A 10 -16.01 -41.23 -26.26
C GLY A 10 -15.35 -39.85 -26.33
N VAL A 11 -15.24 -39.22 -27.51
CA VAL A 11 -14.64 -37.87 -27.65
C VAL A 11 -15.52 -36.82 -26.97
N LYS A 12 -16.84 -36.91 -27.18
CA LYS A 12 -17.82 -36.02 -26.53
C LYS A 12 -17.76 -36.10 -25.01
N GLU A 13 -17.56 -37.30 -24.46
CA GLU A 13 -17.49 -37.56 -23.02
C GLU A 13 -16.20 -36.98 -22.42
N MET A 14 -15.07 -37.08 -23.12
CA MET A 14 -13.82 -36.45 -22.70
C MET A 14 -13.94 -34.92 -22.62
N PHE A 15 -14.62 -34.29 -23.59
CA PHE A 15 -14.85 -32.85 -23.55
C PHE A 15 -15.85 -32.42 -22.47
N GLN A 16 -16.85 -33.24 -22.16
CA GLN A 16 -17.81 -32.98 -21.07
C GLN A 16 -17.20 -33.19 -19.68
N ALA A 17 -16.27 -34.14 -19.53
CA ALA A 17 -15.51 -34.36 -18.30
C ALA A 17 -14.44 -33.28 -18.07
N ALA A 18 -13.86 -32.76 -19.16
CA ALA A 18 -12.86 -31.69 -19.12
C ALA A 18 -13.46 -30.29 -19.02
N THR A 19 -14.77 -30.10 -19.23
CA THR A 19 -15.43 -28.85 -18.84
C THR A 19 -15.23 -28.70 -17.35
N PRO A 20 -14.45 -27.71 -16.89
CA PRO A 20 -14.29 -27.49 -15.48
C PRO A 20 -15.70 -27.27 -14.95
N LYS A 21 -16.16 -28.18 -14.06
CA LYS A 21 -17.34 -27.91 -13.24
C LYS A 21 -17.10 -26.50 -12.74
N ALA A 22 -17.99 -25.56 -13.08
CA ALA A 22 -17.90 -24.19 -12.63
C ALA A 22 -17.68 -24.26 -11.13
N LYS A 23 -16.41 -24.15 -10.72
CA LYS A 23 -16.05 -24.01 -9.32
C LYS A 23 -16.74 -22.71 -9.00
N GLU A 24 -17.79 -22.79 -8.21
CA GLU A 24 -18.52 -21.64 -7.71
C GLU A 24 -17.47 -20.60 -7.32
N GLU A 25 -17.34 -19.57 -8.16
CA GLU A 25 -16.45 -18.47 -7.93
C GLU A 25 -17.06 -17.65 -6.80
N LYS A 26 -16.90 -18.13 -5.56
CA LYS A 26 -17.09 -17.31 -4.37
C LYS A 26 -15.82 -17.08 -3.54
N PRO A 27 -14.60 -16.98 -4.11
CA PRO A 27 -13.46 -16.52 -3.32
C PRO A 27 -13.52 -15.00 -3.07
N LEU A 28 -14.28 -14.24 -3.86
CA LEU A 28 -14.41 -12.79 -3.70
C LEU A 28 -15.34 -12.42 -2.53
N ASP A 29 -16.46 -13.12 -2.36
CA ASP A 29 -17.35 -12.97 -1.20
C ASP A 29 -16.61 -13.30 0.10
N ALA A 30 -15.86 -14.41 0.13
CA ALA A 30 -15.09 -14.81 1.31
C ALA A 30 -14.01 -13.79 1.72
N ARG A 31 -13.35 -13.13 0.74
CA ARG A 31 -12.36 -12.07 1.02
C ARG A 31 -13.01 -10.76 1.44
N ALA A 32 -14.14 -10.41 0.83
CA ALA A 32 -14.90 -9.22 1.20
C ALA A 32 -15.49 -9.35 2.61
N ASP A 33 -15.95 -10.54 2.98
CA ASP A 33 -16.47 -10.82 4.31
C ASP A 33 -15.37 -10.83 5.38
N LEU A 34 -14.18 -11.35 5.05
CA LEU A 34 -13.02 -11.26 5.94
C LEU A 34 -12.64 -9.81 6.24
N ARG A 35 -12.64 -8.94 5.22
CA ARG A 35 -12.34 -7.50 5.40
C ARG A 35 -13.33 -6.78 6.31
N LYS A 36 -14.58 -7.25 6.41
CA LYS A 36 -15.59 -6.68 7.32
C LYS A 36 -15.38 -7.10 8.77
N GLN A 37 -14.67 -8.19 9.01
CA GLN A 37 -14.41 -8.76 10.34
C GLN A 37 -13.07 -8.32 10.93
N VAL A 38 -12.27 -7.61 10.15
CA VAL A 38 -10.93 -7.16 10.50
C VAL A 38 -11.00 -5.71 10.97
N ASP A 39 -10.43 -5.44 12.15
CA ASP A 39 -10.35 -4.11 12.74
C ASP A 39 -9.01 -3.42 12.43
N ALA A 40 -8.88 -2.16 12.87
CA ALA A 40 -7.64 -1.40 12.70
C ALA A 40 -6.44 -2.09 13.38
N SER A 41 -6.70 -2.78 14.49
CA SER A 41 -5.73 -3.56 15.27
C SER A 41 -5.02 -4.63 14.43
N TYR A 42 -5.72 -5.31 13.53
CA TYR A 42 -5.12 -6.29 12.63
C TYR A 42 -4.04 -5.71 11.70
N TYR A 43 -4.18 -4.45 11.31
CA TYR A 43 -3.19 -3.74 10.49
C TYR A 43 -2.08 -3.11 11.32
N GLY A 44 -2.10 -3.30 12.65
CA GLY A 44 -1.15 -2.72 13.57
C GLY A 44 -1.41 -1.25 13.90
N TYR A 45 -2.57 -0.70 13.52
CA TYR A 45 -3.03 0.57 14.07
C TYR A 45 -3.45 0.32 15.54
N ASN A 46 -3.20 1.28 16.44
CA ASN A 46 -3.49 1.25 17.89
C ASN A 46 -2.44 0.60 18.82
N LEU A 47 -1.30 0.09 18.33
CA LEU A 47 -0.24 -0.41 19.24
C LEU A 47 0.39 0.71 20.09
N ASP A 48 0.36 1.96 19.60
CA ASP A 48 0.96 3.13 20.25
C ASP A 48 -0.03 3.86 21.20
N GLU A 49 -1.27 3.37 21.30
CA GLU A 49 -2.29 3.91 22.22
C GLU A 49 -2.30 3.21 23.59
N GLU A 50 -1.51 2.14 23.77
CA GLU A 50 -1.56 1.28 24.97
C GLU A 50 -1.17 2.00 26.27
N ASP A 51 -0.30 3.02 26.20
CA ASP A 51 0.16 3.80 27.36
C ASP A 51 -0.48 5.21 27.46
N GLY A 52 -1.31 5.58 26.48
CA GLY A 52 -1.98 6.88 26.41
C GLY A 52 -1.06 8.09 26.16
N THR A 53 0.22 7.89 25.89
CA THR A 53 1.17 8.99 25.62
C THR A 53 0.83 9.72 24.33
N LEU A 54 0.46 8.98 23.29
CA LEU A 54 0.00 9.53 22.01
C LEU A 54 -1.26 10.38 22.19
N LEU A 55 -2.26 9.88 22.92
CA LEU A 55 -3.51 10.59 23.21
C LEU A 55 -3.27 11.91 23.97
N ALA A 56 -2.37 11.90 24.96
CA ALA A 56 -2.02 13.10 25.71
C ALA A 56 -1.33 14.15 24.83
N TYR A 57 -0.44 13.70 23.94
CA TYR A 57 0.23 14.56 22.98
C TYR A 57 -0.75 15.16 21.97
N GLU A 58 -1.64 14.35 21.41
CA GLU A 58 -2.68 14.78 20.47
C GLU A 58 -3.60 15.82 21.08
N LEU A 59 -4.09 15.58 22.30
CA LEU A 59 -4.95 16.53 23.02
C LEU A 59 -4.25 17.89 23.23
N GLN A 60 -2.96 17.86 23.58
CA GLN A 60 -2.17 19.08 23.72
C GLN A 60 -2.07 19.82 22.38
N LYS A 61 -1.79 19.10 21.29
CA LYS A 61 -1.66 19.69 19.95
C LYS A 61 -2.97 20.22 19.39
N GLU A 62 -4.08 19.53 19.64
CA GLU A 62 -5.41 20.00 19.25
C GLU A 62 -5.74 21.32 19.95
N LYS A 63 -5.47 21.40 21.26
CA LYS A 63 -5.67 22.64 22.01
C LYS A 63 -4.79 23.78 21.50
N GLU A 64 -3.50 23.51 21.25
CA GLU A 64 -2.58 24.49 20.64
C GLU A 64 -3.09 24.97 19.28
N ALA A 65 -3.58 24.06 18.44
CA ALA A 65 -4.14 24.39 17.12
C ALA A 65 -5.41 25.24 17.23
N PHE A 66 -6.32 24.87 18.13
CA PHE A 66 -7.56 25.62 18.38
C PHE A 66 -7.27 27.04 18.88
N ASP A 67 -6.35 27.18 19.84
CA ASP A 67 -5.95 28.49 20.36
C ASP A 67 -5.28 29.35 19.28
N ASN A 68 -4.44 28.75 18.42
CA ASN A 68 -3.83 29.45 17.29
C ASN A 68 -4.87 29.93 16.26
N LEU A 69 -5.88 29.10 15.97
CA LEU A 69 -6.97 29.44 15.05
C LEU A 69 -7.83 30.58 15.61
N MET A 70 -8.18 30.52 16.90
CA MET A 70 -8.95 31.56 17.59
C MET A 70 -8.17 32.87 17.74
N ALA A 71 -6.84 32.80 17.89
CA ALA A 71 -5.97 33.97 17.98
C ALA A 71 -5.74 34.66 16.61
N GLY A 72 -6.32 34.15 15.51
CA GLY A 72 -6.11 34.70 14.17
C GLY A 72 -4.65 34.65 13.73
N LYS A 73 -3.87 33.68 14.25
CA LYS A 73 -2.53 33.42 13.73
C LYS A 73 -2.67 32.70 12.39
N ASP A 74 -2.86 33.51 11.36
CA ASP A 74 -3.00 33.09 9.97
C ASP A 74 -1.82 32.22 9.53
N GLY A 75 -2.02 30.91 9.47
CA GLY A 75 -1.20 29.97 8.71
C GLY A 75 0.31 29.96 9.01
N GLN A 76 0.77 30.58 10.10
CA GLN A 76 2.20 30.63 10.43
C GLN A 76 2.65 29.24 10.86
N THR A 77 3.55 28.66 10.07
CA THR A 77 4.15 27.36 10.38
C THR A 77 4.87 27.43 11.73
N PRO A 78 4.75 26.38 12.57
CA PRO A 78 5.44 26.34 13.85
C PRO A 78 6.95 26.58 13.71
N LYS A 79 7.57 27.17 14.74
CA LYS A 79 9.02 27.40 14.75
C LYS A 79 9.77 26.06 14.67
N GLY A 80 10.56 25.86 13.62
CA GLY A 80 11.27 24.61 13.35
C GLY A 80 10.50 23.61 12.47
N TRP A 81 9.33 24.00 11.95
CA TRP A 81 8.66 23.26 10.89
C TRP A 81 9.41 23.45 9.57
N GLU A 82 9.91 22.35 9.01
CA GLU A 82 10.46 22.32 7.66
C GLU A 82 9.38 21.79 6.70
N PRO A 83 8.96 22.59 5.71
CA PRO A 83 8.00 22.11 4.71
C PRO A 83 8.63 20.97 3.91
N LEU A 84 7.80 20.00 3.50
CA LEU A 84 8.24 18.99 2.56
C LEU A 84 8.57 19.65 1.21
N PRO A 85 9.52 19.10 0.44
CA PRO A 85 9.78 19.57 -0.92
C PRO A 85 8.48 19.69 -1.73
N GLY A 86 8.24 20.84 -2.33
CA GLY A 86 7.05 21.12 -3.14
C GLY A 86 5.84 21.67 -2.36
N ASP A 87 5.85 21.64 -1.03
CA ASP A 87 4.77 22.17 -0.18
C ASP A 87 4.91 23.69 0.04
N ALA A 88 6.12 24.22 -0.10
CA ALA A 88 6.43 25.64 0.11
C ALA A 88 6.00 26.56 -1.05
N GLY A 89 5.52 26.02 -2.17
CA GLY A 89 5.13 26.81 -3.36
C GLY A 89 6.30 27.51 -4.06
N ASP A 90 7.53 27.13 -3.73
CA ASP A 90 8.79 27.59 -4.35
C ASP A 90 9.03 26.99 -5.75
N GLY A 91 8.20 26.03 -6.16
CA GLY A 91 8.32 25.32 -7.44
C GLY A 91 9.33 24.17 -7.44
N GLU A 92 9.99 23.89 -6.31
CA GLU A 92 10.87 22.75 -6.17
C GLU A 92 10.07 21.50 -5.80
N SER A 93 9.66 20.72 -6.79
CA SER A 93 8.98 19.44 -6.55
C SER A 93 9.94 18.35 -6.07
N TRP A 94 9.36 17.26 -5.57
CA TRP A 94 10.10 16.04 -5.25
C TRP A 94 10.93 15.59 -6.47
N LYS A 95 12.26 15.56 -6.30
CA LYS A 95 13.17 14.98 -7.29
C LYS A 95 13.08 13.46 -7.21
N LEU A 96 12.12 12.89 -7.92
CA LEU A 96 11.96 11.45 -8.03
C LEU A 96 13.05 10.88 -8.96
N PRO A 97 13.82 9.87 -8.50
CA PRO A 97 14.78 9.20 -9.35
C PRO A 97 14.09 8.55 -10.54
N THR A 98 14.75 8.57 -11.68
CA THR A 98 14.33 7.84 -12.88
C THR A 98 14.50 6.33 -12.69
N ALA A 99 13.79 5.55 -13.51
CA ALA A 99 13.91 4.09 -13.46
C ALA A 99 15.35 3.61 -13.71
N ASP A 100 16.08 4.31 -14.58
CA ASP A 100 17.47 3.98 -14.91
C ASP A 100 18.42 4.24 -13.73
N GLU A 101 18.28 5.37 -13.05
CA GLU A 101 19.06 5.70 -11.85
C GLU A 101 18.80 4.70 -10.72
N VAL A 102 17.54 4.30 -10.52
CA VAL A 102 17.20 3.25 -9.55
C VAL A 102 17.84 1.92 -9.94
N GLN A 103 17.80 1.56 -11.22
CA GLN A 103 18.39 0.32 -11.70
C GLN A 103 19.91 0.29 -11.50
N GLU A 104 20.62 1.38 -11.81
CA GLU A 104 22.05 1.50 -11.56
C GLU A 104 22.39 1.36 -10.08
N GLU A 105 21.67 2.06 -9.19
CA GLU A 105 21.85 1.94 -7.74
C GLU A 105 21.70 0.49 -7.27
N LEU A 106 20.67 -0.20 -7.74
CA LEU A 106 20.41 -1.59 -7.36
C LEU A 106 21.54 -2.54 -7.82
N VAL A 107 22.06 -2.34 -9.02
CA VAL A 107 23.20 -3.11 -9.55
C VAL A 107 24.46 -2.83 -8.74
N GLU A 108 24.76 -1.57 -8.45
CA GLU A 108 25.91 -1.19 -7.63
C GLU A 108 25.82 -1.74 -6.21
N ARG A 109 24.64 -1.65 -5.59
CA ARG A 109 24.38 -2.17 -4.25
C ARG A 109 24.53 -3.69 -4.21
N ARG A 110 24.21 -4.39 -5.31
CA ARG A 110 24.47 -5.83 -5.45
C ARG A 110 25.96 -6.12 -5.61
N ARG A 111 26.69 -5.33 -6.41
CA ARG A 111 28.15 -5.47 -6.57
C ARG A 111 28.88 -5.28 -5.24
N ARG A 112 28.56 -4.22 -4.48
CA ARG A 112 29.12 -3.95 -3.14
C ARG A 112 28.93 -5.15 -2.21
N ARG A 113 27.68 -5.64 -2.10
CA ARG A 113 27.36 -6.82 -1.27
C ARG A 113 28.09 -8.10 -1.67
N LEU A 114 28.44 -8.27 -2.95
CA LEU A 114 29.22 -9.42 -3.39
C LEU A 114 30.69 -9.27 -3.04
N LEU A 115 31.25 -8.07 -3.19
CA LEU A 115 32.63 -7.76 -2.79
C LEU A 115 32.83 -7.92 -1.28
N ASP A 116 31.89 -7.44 -0.47
CA ASP A 116 31.91 -7.58 1.00
C ASP A 116 31.84 -9.05 1.46
N LYS A 117 31.36 -9.96 0.62
CA LYS A 117 31.33 -11.41 0.89
C LYS A 117 32.57 -12.16 0.40
N LEU A 118 33.37 -11.52 -0.46
CA LEU A 118 34.57 -12.07 -1.06
C LEU A 118 35.85 -11.61 -0.32
N GLY A 119 35.79 -10.48 0.39
CA GLY A 119 36.78 -10.05 1.38
C GLY A 119 36.52 -10.67 2.75
#